data_AF-A0AA42KFV5-F1
#
_entry.id   AF-A0AA42KFV5-F1
#
_cell.length_a   1.000
_cell.length_b   1.000
_cell.length_c   1.000
_cell.angle_alpha   90.00
_cell.angle_beta   90.00
_cell.angle_gamma   90.00
#
_symmetry.space_group_name_H-M   'P 1'
#
loop_
_entity.id
_entity.type
_entity.pdbx_description
1 polymer ?
#
loop_
_entity_poly.entity_id
_entity_poly.type
_entity_poly.pdbx_seq_one_letter_code
_entity_poly.pdbx_strand_id
1 'polypeptide(L)'
;MTRIVCGLCVLLGWPLLAFAESCGELDARAKDADWHRPWIGEVVGRGRAHFHSAPSAACRISGKFIMPGDGVSIYSEYDGWSQIMYPAGDEEDAGVWVRSERLRIISRPDEGPRL
;
A
#
# COMPACT_ATOMS: atom_id res chain seq x y z
N MET A 1 -7.29 63.33 -13.40
CA MET A 1 -7.65 62.50 -12.23
C MET A 1 -7.52 61.03 -12.63
N THR A 2 -7.10 60.20 -11.69
CA THR A 2 -6.10 59.12 -11.79
C THR A 2 -6.41 57.96 -12.75
N ARG A 3 -5.40 57.59 -13.56
CA ARG A 3 -5.31 56.30 -14.29
C ARG A 3 -4.92 55.22 -13.28
N ILE A 4 -5.64 54.10 -13.23
CA ILE A 4 -5.14 52.87 -12.58
C ILE A 4 -5.11 51.79 -13.65
N VAL A 5 -3.93 51.65 -14.25
CA VAL A 5 -3.47 50.40 -14.85
C VAL A 5 -2.91 49.59 -13.69
N CYS A 6 -3.57 48.49 -13.34
CA CYS A 6 -3.00 47.41 -12.53
C CYS A 6 -2.99 46.21 -13.48
N GLY A 7 -1.91 45.97 -14.22
CA GLY A 7 -0.62 45.63 -13.66
C GLY A 7 -0.55 44.10 -13.60
N LEU A 8 -0.13 43.50 -14.71
CA LEU A 8 0.22 42.09 -14.82
C LEU A 8 1.23 41.78 -13.71
N CYS A 9 0.86 40.99 -12.70
CA CYS A 9 1.80 40.52 -11.68
C CYS A 9 1.63 39.02 -11.47
N VAL A 10 2.57 38.32 -12.09
CA VAL A 10 3.20 37.08 -11.63
C VAL A 10 2.36 35.82 -11.68
N LEU A 11 2.77 34.96 -12.62
CA LEU A 11 2.87 33.51 -12.52
C LEU A 11 3.29 33.07 -11.10
N LEU A 12 2.37 33.10 -10.14
CA LEU A 12 2.57 32.35 -8.91
C LEU A 12 2.16 30.94 -9.28
N GLY A 13 3.16 30.16 -9.70
CA GLY A 13 3.08 28.73 -9.65
C GLY A 13 2.59 28.37 -8.26
N TRP A 14 1.29 28.08 -8.16
CA TRP A 14 0.81 27.42 -6.98
C TRP A 14 1.70 26.20 -6.87
N PRO A 15 2.47 26.05 -5.77
CA PRO A 15 2.93 24.72 -5.48
C PRO A 15 1.62 23.94 -5.45
N LEU A 16 1.50 22.95 -6.32
CA LEU A 16 0.64 21.81 -6.02
C LEU A 16 1.12 21.42 -4.63
N LEU A 17 0.41 21.91 -3.60
CA LEU A 17 0.51 21.43 -2.25
C LEU A 17 -0.01 20.01 -2.38
N ALA A 18 0.87 19.13 -2.83
CA ALA A 18 0.72 17.71 -2.66
C ALA A 18 0.67 17.57 -1.15
N PHE A 19 -0.54 17.45 -0.61
CA PHE A 19 -0.72 17.06 0.77
C PHE A 19 0.05 15.76 0.91
N ALA A 20 1.14 15.81 1.68
CA ALA A 20 1.85 14.61 2.07
C ALA A 20 0.90 13.85 3.00
N GLU A 21 0.10 12.97 2.42
CA GLU A 21 -0.76 12.06 3.18
C GLU A 21 0.12 11.24 4.13
N SER A 22 -0.28 11.13 5.39
CA SER A 22 0.45 10.32 6.35
C SER A 22 0.25 8.83 6.05
N CYS A 23 1.24 7.99 6.40
CA CYS A 23 1.10 6.55 6.24
C CYS A 23 -0.13 5.98 6.99
N GLY A 24 -0.51 6.58 8.12
CA GLY A 24 -1.69 6.15 8.88
C GLY A 24 -3.01 6.43 8.14
N GLU A 25 -3.15 7.63 7.57
CA GLU A 25 -4.34 7.98 6.77
C GLU A 25 -4.44 7.12 5.51
N LEU A 26 -3.30 6.92 4.82
CA LEU A 26 -3.22 6.07 3.64
C LEU A 26 -3.59 4.61 3.95
N ASP A 27 -3.07 4.05 5.04
CA ASP A 27 -3.38 2.69 5.48
C ASP A 27 -4.87 2.51 5.81
N ALA A 28 -5.44 3.44 6.59
CA ALA A 28 -6.86 3.41 6.95
C ALA A 28 -7.76 3.43 5.70
N ARG A 29 -7.51 4.36 4.78
CA ARG A 29 -8.25 4.44 3.52
C ARG A 29 -8.11 3.18 2.67
N ALA A 30 -6.89 2.64 2.59
CA ALA A 30 -6.62 1.49 1.74
C ALA A 30 -7.29 0.20 2.26
N LYS A 31 -7.30 0.00 3.58
CA LYS A 31 -8.00 -1.12 4.24
C LYS A 31 -9.50 -1.13 3.97
N ASP A 32 -10.13 0.04 3.92
CA ASP A 32 -11.56 0.18 3.68
C ASP A 32 -11.97 -0.05 2.22
N ALA A 33 -11.02 0.03 1.27
CA ALA A 33 -11.32 0.08 -0.15
C ALA A 33 -11.67 -1.29 -0.76
N ASP A 34 -10.96 -2.35 -0.36
CA ASP A 34 -11.08 -3.67 -1.01
C ASP A 34 -10.71 -4.80 -0.06
N TRP A 35 -11.52 -5.00 0.98
CA TRP A 35 -11.37 -6.12 1.90
C TRP A 35 -12.09 -7.37 1.36
N HIS A 36 -11.43 -8.51 1.45
CA HIS A 36 -11.99 -9.80 1.03
C HIS A 36 -11.67 -10.93 2.01
N ARG A 37 -12.33 -12.08 1.84
CA ARG A 37 -11.93 -13.29 2.57
C ARG A 37 -10.47 -13.63 2.22
N PRO A 38 -9.64 -14.02 3.20
CA PRO A 38 -8.20 -14.11 2.95
C PRO A 38 -7.87 -15.08 1.81
N TRP A 39 -7.14 -14.58 0.81
CA TRP A 39 -6.56 -15.42 -0.22
C TRP A 39 -5.30 -16.08 0.29
N ILE A 40 -4.98 -17.26 -0.24
CA ILE A 40 -3.73 -17.94 0.08
C ILE A 40 -2.74 -17.65 -1.03
N GLY A 41 -1.55 -17.22 -0.65
CA GLY A 41 -0.47 -16.94 -1.58
C GLY A 41 0.90 -17.38 -1.05
N GLU A 42 1.90 -17.12 -1.88
CA GLU A 42 3.29 -17.38 -1.58
C GLU A 42 4.13 -16.19 -2.06
N VAL A 43 5.17 -15.86 -1.30
CA VAL A 43 6.12 -14.82 -1.69
C VAL A 43 7.01 -15.33 -2.83
N VAL A 44 7.14 -14.53 -3.88
CA VAL A 44 7.93 -14.85 -5.07
C VAL A 44 8.99 -13.79 -5.38
N GLY A 45 9.80 -14.06 -6.41
CA GLY A 45 10.88 -13.20 -6.86
C GLY A 45 12.22 -13.52 -6.18
N ARG A 46 13.14 -12.54 -6.18
CA ARG A 46 14.46 -12.68 -5.53
C ARG A 46 14.60 -11.70 -4.37
N GLY A 47 15.37 -12.07 -3.36
CA GLY A 47 15.66 -11.22 -2.20
C GLY A 47 14.44 -10.90 -1.34
N ARG A 48 14.62 -9.96 -0.41
CA ARG A 48 13.64 -9.58 0.61
C ARG A 48 12.45 -8.82 0.02
N ALA A 49 11.24 -9.23 0.36
CA ALA A 49 10.04 -8.40 0.17
C ALA A 49 9.82 -7.57 1.45
N HIS A 50 10.10 -6.27 1.37
CA HIS A 50 10.04 -5.38 2.53
C HIS A 50 8.61 -5.03 2.92
N PHE A 51 8.35 -4.96 4.23
CA PHE A 51 7.06 -4.53 4.76
C PHE A 51 6.93 -3.01 4.79
N HIS A 52 5.70 -2.56 4.62
CA HIS A 52 5.31 -1.16 4.67
C HIS A 52 4.09 -1.02 5.58
N SER A 53 4.01 0.10 6.30
CA SER A 53 2.86 0.40 7.17
C SER A 53 1.65 0.89 6.39
N ALA A 54 1.82 1.22 5.10
CA ALA A 54 0.78 1.64 4.17
C ALA A 54 1.19 1.26 2.73
N PRO A 55 0.29 1.27 1.73
CA PRO A 55 0.59 0.96 0.33
C PRO A 55 1.38 2.08 -0.39
N SER A 56 2.58 2.38 0.11
CA SER A 56 3.48 3.39 -0.45
C SER A 56 4.92 3.05 -0.12
N ALA A 57 5.83 3.25 -1.08
CA ALA A 57 7.26 3.04 -0.88
C ALA A 57 7.88 3.97 0.19
N ALA A 58 7.23 5.11 0.47
CA ALA A 58 7.63 6.02 1.55
C ALA A 58 7.36 5.45 2.94
N CYS A 59 6.44 4.49 3.06
CA CYS A 59 5.98 3.90 4.32
C CYS A 59 6.72 2.61 4.69
N ARG A 60 7.98 2.45 4.23
CA ARG A 60 8.78 1.24 4.47
C ARG A 60 9.14 1.09 5.95
N ILE A 61 8.90 -0.09 6.50
CA ILE A 61 9.28 -0.45 7.86
C ILE A 61 10.72 -0.97 7.86
N SER A 62 11.62 -0.30 8.57
CA SER A 62 13.03 -0.67 8.61
C SER A 62 13.22 -2.07 9.21
N GLY A 63 14.06 -2.90 8.59
CA GLY A 63 14.43 -4.21 9.10
C GLY A 63 13.36 -5.30 9.01
N LYS A 64 12.10 -4.98 8.67
CA LYS A 64 11.02 -5.98 8.54
C LYS A 64 10.79 -6.38 7.08
N PHE A 65 10.78 -7.69 6.83
CA PHE A 65 10.61 -8.27 5.49
C PHE A 65 10.18 -9.73 5.57
N ILE A 66 9.72 -10.25 4.43
CA ILE A 66 9.40 -11.66 4.21
C ILE A 66 10.24 -12.22 3.05
N MET A 67 10.46 -13.54 3.01
CA MET A 67 11.36 -14.20 2.05
C MET A 67 10.58 -14.98 0.99
N PRO A 68 11.12 -15.12 -0.25
CA PRO A 68 10.52 -15.98 -1.26
C PRO A 68 10.35 -17.42 -0.76
N GLY A 69 9.19 -18.02 -1.03
CA GLY A 69 8.78 -19.33 -0.55
C GLY A 69 7.89 -19.29 0.71
N ASP A 70 7.83 -18.16 1.41
CA ASP A 70 6.96 -18.03 2.58
C ASP A 70 5.48 -17.97 2.17
N GLY A 71 4.64 -18.74 2.86
CA GLY A 71 3.18 -18.71 2.69
C GLY A 71 2.57 -17.47 3.36
N VAL A 72 1.57 -16.86 2.71
CA VAL A 72 0.89 -15.66 3.22
C VAL A 72 -0.62 -15.76 3.05
N SER A 73 -1.33 -15.09 3.95
CA SER A 73 -2.75 -14.77 3.81
C SER A 73 -2.88 -13.33 3.34
N ILE A 74 -3.55 -13.09 2.21
CA ILE A 74 -3.75 -11.78 1.59
C ILE A 74 -5.17 -11.31 1.90
N TYR A 75 -5.33 -10.13 2.47
CA TYR A 75 -6.61 -9.64 3.02
C TYR A 75 -7.22 -8.50 2.21
N SER A 76 -6.39 -7.72 1.53
CA SER A 76 -6.81 -6.58 0.75
C SER A 76 -5.78 -6.23 -0.31
N GLU A 77 -6.22 -5.62 -1.40
CA GLU A 77 -5.38 -5.08 -2.45
C GLU A 77 -5.63 -3.58 -2.63
N TYR A 78 -4.58 -2.82 -2.91
CA TYR A 78 -4.68 -1.39 -3.16
C TYR A 78 -3.54 -0.91 -4.06
N ASP A 79 -3.86 -0.47 -5.28
CA ASP A 79 -2.90 0.17 -6.21
C ASP A 79 -1.56 -0.58 -6.38
N GLY A 80 -1.61 -1.91 -6.60
CA GLY A 80 -0.43 -2.75 -6.76
C GLY A 80 0.29 -3.10 -5.45
N TRP A 81 -0.39 -2.92 -4.33
CA TRP A 81 -0.01 -3.41 -3.02
C TRP A 81 -1.01 -4.43 -2.51
N SER A 82 -0.52 -5.38 -1.73
CA SER A 82 -1.34 -6.38 -1.05
C SER A 82 -1.06 -6.31 0.43
N GLN A 83 -2.13 -6.26 1.22
CA GLN A 83 -2.04 -6.40 2.66
C GLN A 83 -1.98 -7.88 3.03
N ILE A 84 -0.99 -8.23 3.84
CA ILE A 84 -0.87 -9.54 4.44
C ILE A 84 -0.92 -9.39 5.96
N MET A 85 -1.48 -10.39 6.63
CA MET A 85 -1.24 -10.55 8.06
C MET A 85 0.06 -11.33 8.21
N TYR A 86 1.06 -10.69 8.83
CA TYR A 86 2.29 -11.35 9.20
C TYR A 86 2.30 -11.46 10.74
N PRO A 87 2.37 -12.67 11.32
CA PRO A 87 2.44 -12.83 12.76
C PRO A 87 3.81 -12.33 13.25
N ALA A 88 3.92 -11.03 13.52
CA ALA A 88 5.10 -10.40 14.07
C ALA A 88 5.06 -10.42 15.60
N GLY A 89 4.95 -11.60 16.21
CA GLY A 89 4.88 -11.72 17.68
C GLY A 89 3.64 -11.00 18.25
N ASP A 90 3.84 -10.29 19.37
CA ASP A 90 2.81 -9.77 20.29
C ASP A 90 1.88 -8.68 19.70
N GLU A 91 2.19 -8.16 18.52
CA GLU A 91 1.35 -7.19 17.79
C GLU A 91 0.57 -7.91 16.69
N GLU A 92 -0.44 -8.68 17.12
CA GLU A 92 -1.20 -9.63 16.29
C GLU A 92 -2.13 -8.94 15.26
N ASP A 93 -2.32 -7.62 15.34
CA ASP A 93 -3.42 -6.91 14.66
C ASP A 93 -3.01 -5.90 13.56
N ALA A 94 -1.71 -5.67 13.34
CA ALA A 94 -1.26 -4.71 12.33
C ALA A 94 -0.94 -5.40 10.99
N GLY A 95 -1.95 -5.58 10.13
CA GLY A 95 -1.73 -6.00 8.74
C GLY A 95 -0.70 -5.10 8.05
N VAL A 96 0.24 -5.70 7.34
CA VAL A 96 1.36 -5.02 6.66
C VAL A 96 1.23 -5.09 5.16
N TRP A 97 1.76 -4.08 4.47
CA TRP A 97 1.70 -3.99 3.01
C TRP A 97 3.00 -4.46 2.35
N VAL A 98 2.85 -5.22 1.26
CA VAL A 98 3.91 -5.60 0.34
C VAL A 98 3.49 -5.29 -1.09
N ARG A 99 4.44 -5.13 -2.01
CA ARG A 99 4.14 -5.01 -3.44
C ARG A 99 3.46 -6.28 -3.94
N SER A 100 2.33 -6.17 -4.64
CA SER A 100 1.57 -7.33 -5.13
C SER A 100 2.38 -8.22 -6.07
N GLU A 101 3.29 -7.65 -6.87
CA GLU A 101 4.22 -8.41 -7.74
C GLU A 101 5.16 -9.34 -6.96
N ARG A 102 5.28 -9.16 -5.64
CA ARG A 102 6.04 -10.05 -4.75
C ARG A 102 5.25 -11.24 -4.29
N LEU A 103 3.97 -11.34 -4.63
CA LEU A 103 3.08 -12.41 -4.23
C LEU A 103 2.55 -13.16 -5.45
N ARG A 104 2.44 -14.47 -5.32
CA ARG A 104 1.69 -15.32 -6.25
C ARG A 104 0.49 -15.87 -5.51
N ILE A 105 -0.70 -15.53 -6.00
CA ILE A 105 -1.96 -16.05 -5.45
C ILE A 105 -2.09 -17.53 -5.85
N ILE A 106 -2.25 -18.38 -4.84
CA ILE A 106 -2.44 -19.83 -4.99
C ILE A 106 -3.93 -20.16 -5.02
N SER A 107 -4.72 -19.58 -4.11
CA SER A 107 -6.17 -19.78 -4.07
C SER A 107 -6.91 -18.53 -3.61
N ARG A 108 -8.11 -18.35 -4.18
CA ARG A 108 -9.08 -17.32 -3.83
C ARG A 108 -10.34 -18.02 -3.33
N PRO A 109 -10.59 -18.11 -2.01
CA PRO A 109 -11.71 -18.91 -1.49
C PRO A 109 -13.11 -18.38 -1.84
N ASP A 110 -13.20 -17.18 -2.40
CA ASP A 110 -14.39 -16.54 -2.96
C ASP A 110 -14.63 -16.90 -4.43
N GLU A 111 -13.57 -17.17 -5.19
CA GLU A 111 -13.68 -17.68 -6.55
C GLU A 111 -13.83 -19.21 -6.47
N GLY A 112 -14.94 -19.76 -6.97
CA GLY A 112 -15.09 -21.21 -7.12
C GLY A 112 -13.93 -21.84 -7.94
N PRO A 113 -13.84 -23.18 -8.01
CA PRO A 113 -12.75 -23.84 -8.74
C PRO A 113 -12.64 -23.28 -10.17
N ARG A 114 -11.44 -22.83 -10.55
CA ARG A 114 -11.18 -22.47 -11.95
C ARG A 114 -11.13 -23.76 -12.76
N LEU A 115 -12.24 -24.07 -13.45
CA LEU A 115 -12.37 -25.18 -14.40
C LEU A 115 -11.58 -24.90 -15.69
#